data_AF-A0A2S9KCN0-F1
#
_entry.id   AF-A0A2S9KCN0-F1
#
_cell.length_a   1.000
_cell.length_b   1.000
_cell.length_c   1.000
_cell.angle_alpha   90.00
_cell.angle_beta   90.00
_cell.angle_gamma   90.00
#
_symmetry.space_group_name_H-M   'P 1'
#
loop_
_entity.id
_entity.type
_entity.pdbx_description
1 polymer ?
#
loop_
_entity_poly.entity_id
_entity_poly.type
_entity_poly.pdbx_seq_one_letter_code
_entity_poly.pdbx_strand_id
1 'polypeptide(L)'
;MSSQTPAADLAREVEPAHSHPRTEAALQRLRQAMAQIEAEIEAHGGSYPYNHGRMTQSELCRRADVKKATLQNPVHKDTTRVEVMSWCDAINARLAQTRDAARLQLAASADASSAEPQSLLDQLASLQQRLDAAESLVEQLQVQNRQLRAQLGLD
;
A
#
# COMPACT_ATOMS: atom_id res chain seq x y z
N MET A 1 -23.07 -0.25 -70.49
CA MET A 1 -21.64 -0.60 -70.66
C MET A 1 -20.87 0.54 -70.00
N SER A 2 -20.64 0.46 -68.69
CA SER A 2 -19.50 -0.22 -68.04
C SER A 2 -18.21 0.59 -68.16
N SER A 3 -17.51 0.62 -67.02
CA SER A 3 -16.08 0.97 -66.84
C SER A 3 -15.84 2.47 -66.59
N GLN A 4 -15.07 2.94 -65.60
CA GLN A 4 -14.21 2.28 -64.63
C GLN A 4 -13.76 3.36 -63.62
N THR A 5 -13.73 3.06 -62.32
CA THR A 5 -12.86 3.75 -61.34
C THR A 5 -11.54 2.96 -61.28
N PRO A 6 -10.39 3.64 -61.12
CA PRO A 6 -9.65 3.49 -59.87
C PRO A 6 -9.08 4.85 -59.41
N ALA A 7 -9.12 5.28 -58.15
CA ALA A 7 -8.56 4.66 -56.94
C ALA A 7 -7.03 4.44 -57.01
N ALA A 8 -6.28 5.54 -57.13
CA ALA A 8 -4.89 5.74 -56.74
C ALA A 8 -4.75 7.26 -56.62
N ASP A 9 -4.19 7.86 -55.58
CA ASP A 9 -2.81 7.75 -55.15
C ASP A 9 -2.62 8.64 -53.90
N LEU A 10 -1.46 8.52 -53.24
CA LEU A 10 -1.06 9.05 -51.93
C LEU A 10 -1.23 8.04 -50.79
N ALA A 11 -0.70 6.85 -51.06
CA ALA A 11 0.04 6.11 -50.06
C ALA A 11 1.05 7.08 -49.40
N ARG A 12 0.78 7.41 -48.15
CA ARG A 12 1.68 8.14 -47.28
C ARG A 12 2.84 7.18 -46.99
N GLU A 13 3.91 7.29 -47.77
CA GLU A 13 5.16 6.58 -47.55
C GLU A 13 5.59 6.79 -46.09
N VAL A 14 5.45 5.73 -45.30
CA VAL A 14 6.05 5.64 -43.97
C VAL A 14 7.52 5.33 -44.23
N GLU A 15 8.29 6.38 -44.47
CA GLU A 15 9.76 6.34 -44.50
C GLU A 15 10.26 5.56 -43.26
N PRO A 16 11.07 4.49 -43.45
CA PRO A 16 11.55 3.69 -42.34
C PRO A 16 12.43 4.54 -41.43
N ALA A 17 11.97 4.65 -40.17
CA ALA A 17 12.61 5.39 -39.11
C ALA A 17 14.11 5.07 -39.05
N HIS A 18 14.93 6.05 -39.46
CA HIS A 18 16.37 5.99 -39.24
C HIS A 18 16.59 5.95 -37.72
N SER A 19 17.03 4.78 -37.25
CA SER A 19 17.29 4.51 -35.85
C SER A 19 18.53 5.30 -35.44
N HIS A 20 18.32 6.52 -34.95
CA HIS A 20 19.41 7.35 -34.45
C HIS A 20 19.98 6.71 -33.18
N PRO A 21 21.31 6.49 -33.07
CA PRO A 21 21.91 5.84 -31.90
C PRO A 21 21.64 6.59 -30.58
N ARG A 22 21.45 7.92 -30.66
CA ARG A 22 21.07 8.77 -29.52
C ARG A 22 19.65 8.47 -29.02
N THR A 23 18.77 8.09 -29.93
CA THR A 23 17.37 7.75 -29.65
C THR A 23 17.29 6.40 -28.94
N GLU A 24 18.02 5.41 -29.44
CA GLU A 24 18.07 4.09 -28.82
C GLU A 24 18.69 4.13 -27.41
N ALA A 25 19.78 4.89 -27.23
CA ALA A 25 20.39 5.09 -25.92
C ALA A 25 19.44 5.77 -24.90
N ALA A 26 18.54 6.65 -25.35
CA ALA A 26 17.52 7.24 -24.48
C ALA A 26 16.45 6.20 -24.07
N LEU A 27 16.04 5.32 -24.99
CA LEU A 27 15.09 4.25 -24.71
C LEU A 27 15.67 3.22 -23.72
N GLN A 28 16.95 2.86 -23.90
CA GLN A 28 17.63 1.94 -22.98
C GLN A 28 17.69 2.52 -21.56
N ARG A 29 18.03 3.81 -21.41
CA ARG A 29 18.04 4.48 -20.10
C ARG A 29 16.66 4.55 -19.46
N LEU A 30 15.61 4.79 -20.24
CA LEU A 30 14.23 4.74 -19.73
C LEU A 30 13.86 3.35 -19.20
N ARG A 31 14.16 2.29 -19.97
CA ARG A 31 13.90 0.91 -19.55
C ARG A 31 14.70 0.52 -18.31
N GLN A 32 15.97 0.92 -18.24
CA GLN A 32 16.80 0.71 -17.06
C GLN A 32 16.22 1.42 -15.83
N ALA A 33 15.77 2.67 -15.99
CA ALA A 33 15.12 3.40 -14.91
C ALA A 33 13.82 2.74 -14.45
N MET A 34 13.00 2.23 -15.37
CA MET A 34 11.78 1.48 -15.04
C MET A 34 12.10 0.25 -14.18
N ALA A 35 13.06 -0.58 -14.59
CA ALA A 35 13.48 -1.76 -13.84
C ALA A 35 14.06 -1.41 -12.46
N GLN A 36 14.87 -0.34 -12.39
CA GLN A 36 15.43 0.14 -11.13
C GLN A 36 14.34 0.62 -10.16
N ILE A 37 13.34 1.35 -10.66
CA ILE A 37 12.20 1.80 -9.86
C ILE A 37 11.40 0.61 -9.35
N GLU A 38 11.17 -0.42 -10.17
CA GLU A 38 10.46 -1.62 -9.73
C GLU A 38 11.20 -2.34 -8.61
N ALA A 39 12.53 -2.47 -8.72
CA ALA A 39 13.37 -3.04 -7.67
C ALA A 39 13.35 -2.19 -6.39
N GLU A 40 13.37 -0.86 -6.50
CA GLU A 40 13.24 0.03 -5.35
C GLU A 40 11.88 -0.12 -4.66
N ILE A 41 10.79 -0.21 -5.42
CA ILE A 41 9.44 -0.42 -4.86
C ILE A 41 9.41 -1.73 -4.07
N GLU A 42 9.99 -2.80 -4.62
CA GLU A 42 10.04 -4.09 -3.94
C GLU A 42 10.90 -4.04 -2.66
N ALA A 43 12.07 -3.41 -2.73
CA ALA A 43 12.96 -3.22 -1.59
C ALA A 43 12.32 -2.40 -0.45
N HIS A 44 11.33 -1.55 -0.76
CA HIS A 44 10.59 -0.74 0.21
C HIS A 44 9.20 -1.31 0.52
N GLY A 45 9.02 -2.63 0.37
CA GLY A 45 7.80 -3.33 0.78
C GLY A 45 6.57 -2.94 -0.04
N GLY A 46 6.76 -2.68 -1.33
CA GLY A 46 5.68 -2.29 -2.24
C GLY A 46 5.33 -0.80 -2.20
N SER A 47 6.13 0.03 -1.52
CA SER A 47 5.98 1.49 -1.50
C SER A 47 7.06 2.16 -2.35
N TYR A 48 6.72 3.23 -3.06
CA TYR A 48 7.72 4.04 -3.75
C TYR A 48 8.23 5.16 -2.83
N PRO A 49 9.54 5.24 -2.52
CA PRO A 49 10.04 6.16 -1.50
C PRO A 49 10.12 7.63 -1.95
N TYR A 50 9.97 7.93 -3.24
CA TYR A 50 10.13 9.28 -3.78
C TYR A 50 8.81 9.84 -4.33
N ASN A 51 8.80 11.14 -4.62
CA ASN A 51 7.67 11.84 -5.24
C ASN A 51 6.32 11.53 -4.56
N HIS A 52 6.31 11.53 -3.22
CA HIS A 52 5.12 11.24 -2.40
C HIS A 52 4.45 9.88 -2.73
N GLY A 53 5.22 8.88 -3.12
CA GLY A 53 4.71 7.55 -3.46
C GLY A 53 3.99 7.49 -4.80
N ARG A 54 4.22 8.46 -5.69
CA ARG A 54 3.58 8.55 -7.02
C ARG A 54 4.62 8.40 -8.11
N MET A 55 4.34 7.57 -9.11
CA MET A 55 5.12 7.51 -10.34
C MET A 55 4.50 8.44 -11.39
N THR A 56 5.32 9.28 -12.02
CA THR A 56 4.87 10.15 -13.12
C THR A 56 5.87 10.10 -14.27
N GLN A 57 5.42 10.44 -15.48
CA GLN A 57 6.32 10.55 -16.61
C GLN A 57 7.51 11.48 -16.34
N SER A 58 7.27 12.63 -15.70
CA SER A 58 8.33 13.58 -15.37
C SER A 58 9.34 12.97 -14.40
N GLU A 59 8.88 12.15 -13.46
CA GLU A 59 9.74 11.45 -12.51
C GLU A 59 10.60 10.39 -13.21
N LEU A 60 10.00 9.55 -14.05
CA LEU A 60 10.75 8.57 -14.84
C LEU A 60 11.81 9.25 -15.73
N CYS A 61 11.44 10.36 -16.39
CA CYS A 61 12.36 11.13 -17.22
C CYS A 61 13.57 11.66 -16.42
N ARG A 62 13.34 12.15 -15.19
CA ARG A 62 14.43 12.59 -14.30
C ARG A 62 15.34 11.42 -13.91
N ARG A 63 14.76 10.29 -13.54
CA ARG A 63 15.50 9.07 -13.15
C ARG A 63 16.34 8.50 -14.29
N ALA A 64 15.84 8.58 -15.52
CA ALA A 64 16.53 8.11 -16.72
C ALA A 64 17.54 9.13 -17.30
N ASP A 65 17.63 10.34 -16.72
CA ASP A 65 18.37 11.47 -17.28
C ASP A 65 17.97 11.80 -18.74
N VAL A 66 16.67 11.71 -19.03
CA VAL A 66 16.09 12.00 -20.34
C VAL A 66 15.24 13.26 -20.26
N LYS A 67 15.47 14.22 -21.16
CA LYS A 67 14.63 15.41 -21.25
C LYS A 67 13.21 14.99 -21.62
N LYS A 68 12.20 15.45 -20.86
CA LYS A 68 10.78 15.17 -21.14
C LYS A 68 10.35 15.55 -22.57
N ALA A 69 10.99 16.58 -23.15
CA ALA A 69 10.77 16.99 -24.54
C ALA A 69 11.08 15.88 -25.56
N THR A 70 12.03 14.99 -25.27
CA THR A 70 12.38 13.84 -26.13
C THR A 70 11.17 12.93 -26.37
N LEU A 71 10.31 12.75 -25.37
CA LEU A 71 9.07 11.96 -25.50
C LEU A 71 7.95 12.70 -26.24
N GLN A 72 8.10 13.98 -26.56
CA GLN A 72 7.13 14.75 -27.35
C GLN A 72 7.44 14.71 -28.85
N ASN A 73 8.63 14.24 -29.23
CA ASN A 73 9.02 14.15 -30.62
C ASN A 73 8.09 13.18 -31.37
N PRO A 74 7.75 13.43 -32.65
CA PRO A 74 6.86 12.57 -33.43
C PRO A 74 7.26 11.09 -33.41
N VAL A 75 8.57 10.81 -33.34
CA VAL A 75 9.13 9.46 -33.26
C VAL A 75 8.70 8.69 -31.99
N HIS A 76 8.45 9.39 -30.89
CA HIS A 76 8.16 8.78 -29.57
C HIS A 76 6.77 9.06 -29.04
N LYS A 77 6.13 10.14 -29.51
CA LYS A 77 4.88 10.64 -28.95
C LYS A 77 3.75 9.61 -29.02
N ASP A 78 3.72 8.82 -30.09
CA ASP A 78 2.65 7.85 -30.35
C ASP A 78 3.06 6.40 -30.02
N THR A 79 4.30 6.18 -29.58
CA THR A 79 4.85 4.85 -29.25
C THR A 79 5.39 4.83 -27.82
N THR A 80 6.67 5.18 -27.63
CA THR A 80 7.37 5.15 -26.34
C THR A 80 6.64 5.93 -25.25
N ARG A 81 6.08 7.09 -25.59
CA ARG A 81 5.32 7.90 -24.63
C ARG A 81 4.09 7.16 -24.12
N VAL A 82 3.38 6.45 -25.00
CA VAL A 82 2.19 5.66 -24.64
C VAL A 82 2.58 4.50 -23.74
N GLU A 83 3.67 3.79 -24.06
CA GLU A 83 4.21 2.72 -23.22
C GLU A 83 4.60 3.24 -21.82
N VAL A 84 5.31 4.36 -21.75
CA VAL A 84 5.70 5.00 -20.48
C VAL A 84 4.47 5.42 -19.66
N MET A 85 3.45 5.98 -20.30
CA MET A 85 2.21 6.37 -19.62
C MET A 85 1.49 5.14 -19.06
N SER A 86 1.30 4.11 -19.88
CA SER A 86 0.68 2.85 -19.47
C SER A 86 1.43 2.21 -18.30
N TRP A 87 2.76 2.21 -18.33
CA TRP A 87 3.58 1.69 -17.24
C TRP A 87 3.45 2.54 -15.97
N CYS A 88 3.47 3.88 -16.07
CA CYS A 88 3.24 4.76 -14.93
C CYS A 88 1.87 4.49 -14.27
N ASP A 89 0.83 4.29 -15.08
CA ASP A 89 -0.51 3.98 -14.59
C ASP A 89 -0.56 2.61 -13.89
N ALA A 90 0.06 1.59 -14.47
CA ALA A 90 0.16 0.27 -13.87
C ALA A 90 0.90 0.27 -12.52
N ILE A 91 2.03 0.98 -12.43
CA ILE A 91 2.77 1.15 -11.18
C ILE A 91 1.91 1.88 -10.14
N ASN A 92 1.28 2.99 -10.51
CA ASN A 92 0.43 3.74 -9.58
C ASN A 92 -0.77 2.91 -9.07
N ALA A 93 -1.36 2.07 -9.92
CA ALA A 93 -2.43 1.15 -9.52
C ALA A 93 -1.93 0.13 -8.49
N ARG A 94 -0.75 -0.48 -8.72
CA ARG A 94 -0.11 -1.41 -7.79
C ARG A 94 0.24 -0.73 -6.45
N LEU A 95 0.77 0.49 -6.48
CA LEU A 95 1.07 1.27 -5.27
C LEU A 95 -0.21 1.61 -4.48
N ALA A 96 -1.30 1.94 -5.18
CA ALA A 96 -2.59 2.20 -4.55
C ALA A 96 -3.15 0.94 -3.85
N GLN A 97 -3.10 -0.21 -4.53
CA GLN A 97 -3.52 -1.49 -3.95
C GLN A 97 -2.72 -1.85 -2.70
N THR A 98 -1.40 -1.67 -2.73
CA THR A 98 -0.53 -1.96 -1.58
C THR A 98 -0.89 -1.08 -0.39
N ARG A 99 -1.12 0.22 -0.62
CA ARG A 99 -1.53 1.16 0.43
C ARG A 99 -2.89 0.83 1.02
N ASP A 100 -3.85 0.45 0.18
CA ASP A 100 -5.20 0.11 0.63
C ASP A 100 -5.19 -1.21 1.43
N ALA A 101 -4.38 -2.19 1.03
CA ALA A 101 -4.13 -3.41 1.80
C ALA A 101 -3.49 -3.11 3.17
N ALA A 102 -2.47 -2.26 3.21
CA ALA A 102 -1.83 -1.85 4.46
C ALA A 102 -2.81 -1.11 5.39
N ARG A 103 -3.68 -0.25 4.83
CA ARG A 103 -4.73 0.43 5.60
C ARG A 103 -5.72 -0.56 6.21
N LEU A 104 -6.13 -1.57 5.45
CA LEU A 104 -7.06 -2.60 5.94
C LEU A 104 -6.44 -3.40 7.09
N GLN A 105 -5.16 -3.78 6.97
CA GLN A 105 -4.44 -4.48 8.03
C GLN A 105 -4.29 -3.62 9.29
N LEU A 106 -4.00 -2.33 9.13
CA LEU A 106 -3.89 -1.40 10.26
C LEU A 106 -5.24 -1.22 10.97
N ALA A 107 -6.33 -1.10 10.22
CA ALA A 107 -7.68 -1.03 10.79
C ALA A 107 -8.01 -2.30 11.59
N ALA A 108 -7.78 -3.48 11.01
CA ALA A 108 -7.99 -4.76 11.70
C ALA A 108 -7.12 -4.90 12.96
N SER A 109 -5.88 -4.41 12.92
CA SER A 109 -4.97 -4.43 14.08
C SER A 109 -5.41 -3.45 15.17
N ALA A 110 -5.97 -2.30 14.80
CA ALA A 110 -6.52 -1.34 15.74
C ALA A 110 -7.76 -1.89 16.45
N ASP A 111 -8.65 -2.56 15.70
CA ASP A 111 -9.81 -3.25 16.29
C ASP A 111 -9.37 -4.34 17.27
N ALA A 112 -8.40 -5.18 16.89
CA ALA A 112 -7.84 -6.21 17.77
C ALA A 112 -7.17 -5.62 19.03
N SER A 113 -6.42 -4.53 18.87
CA SER A 113 -5.74 -3.85 19.99
C SER A 113 -6.70 -3.19 20.98
N SER A 114 -7.93 -2.86 20.55
CA SER A 114 -8.98 -2.32 21.42
C SER A 114 -9.70 -3.40 22.24
N ALA A 115 -9.71 -4.65 21.75
CA ALA A 115 -10.40 -5.77 22.40
C ALA A 115 -9.64 -6.31 23.61
N GLU A 116 -8.31 -6.39 23.54
CA GLU A 116 -7.43 -6.85 24.62
C GLU A 116 -7.57 -6.04 25.93
N PRO A 117 -7.45 -4.69 25.94
CA PRO A 117 -7.56 -3.91 27.17
C PRO A 117 -8.96 -3.96 27.77
N GLN A 118 -10.01 -4.01 26.93
CA GLN A 118 -11.39 -4.13 27.43
C GLN A 118 -11.61 -5.47 28.12
N SER A 119 -11.13 -6.57 27.54
CA SER A 119 -11.21 -7.89 28.16
C SER A 119 -10.47 -7.96 29.50
N LEU A 120 -9.30 -7.31 29.59
CA LEU A 120 -8.55 -7.23 30.85
C LEU A 120 -9.28 -6.40 31.92
N LEU A 121 -9.92 -5.28 31.54
CA LEU A 121 -10.72 -4.48 32.45
C LEU A 121 -11.93 -5.26 33.00
N ASP A 122 -12.63 -6.00 32.13
CA ASP A 122 -13.77 -6.84 32.54
C ASP A 122 -13.32 -7.97 33.48
N GLN A 123 -12.16 -8.59 33.21
CA GLN A 123 -11.57 -9.59 34.09
C GLN A 123 -11.20 -9.00 35.47
N LEU A 124 -10.57 -7.82 35.51
CA LEU A 124 -10.24 -7.13 36.75
C LEU A 124 -11.50 -6.80 37.56
N ALA A 125 -12.55 -6.28 36.91
CA ALA A 125 -13.82 -6.00 37.57
C ALA A 125 -14.43 -7.26 38.20
N SER A 126 -14.39 -8.39 37.47
CA SER A 126 -14.90 -9.67 37.98
C SER A 126 -14.10 -10.21 39.17
N LEU A 127 -12.77 -10.03 39.15
CA LEU A 127 -11.89 -10.47 40.23
C LEU A 127 -12.07 -9.59 41.46
N GLN A 128 -12.21 -8.28 41.28
CA GLN A 128 -12.49 -7.34 42.38
C GLN A 128 -13.80 -7.70 43.07
N GLN A 129 -14.88 -7.93 42.31
CA GLN A 129 -16.17 -8.31 42.88
C GLN A 129 -16.10 -9.63 43.67
N ARG A 130 -15.31 -10.60 43.20
CA ARG A 130 -15.08 -11.86 43.93
C ARG A 130 -14.27 -11.67 45.20
N LEU A 131 -13.30 -10.76 45.18
CA LEU A 131 -12.49 -10.41 46.34
C LEU A 131 -13.36 -9.75 47.41
N ASP A 132 -14.15 -8.75 47.06
CA ASP A 132 -15.05 -8.04 47.97
C ASP A 132 -16.07 -9.01 48.63
N ALA A 133 -16.60 -9.96 47.85
CA ALA A 133 -17.52 -10.98 48.35
C ALA A 133 -16.83 -11.96 49.31
N ALA A 134 -15.59 -12.36 49.01
CA ALA A 134 -14.81 -13.23 49.88
C ALA A 134 -14.42 -12.54 51.19
N GLU A 135 -14.02 -11.27 51.14
CA GLU A 135 -13.72 -10.46 52.32
C GLU A 135 -14.94 -10.31 53.23
N SER A 136 -16.10 -9.99 52.65
CA SER A 136 -17.37 -9.92 53.38
C SER A 136 -17.72 -11.25 54.08
N LEU A 137 -17.47 -12.38 53.42
CA LEU A 137 -17.70 -13.71 53.99
C LEU A 137 -16.74 -14.00 55.15
N VAL A 138 -15.46 -13.64 55.01
CA VAL A 138 -14.46 -13.81 56.07
C VAL A 138 -14.86 -13.00 57.30
N GLU A 139 -15.28 -11.75 57.14
CA GLU A 139 -15.76 -10.93 58.26
C GLU A 139 -16.95 -11.56 58.97
N GLN A 140 -17.94 -12.05 58.21
CA GLN A 140 -19.10 -12.75 58.78
C GLN A 140 -18.69 -14.00 59.57
N LEU A 141 -17.80 -14.82 59.01
CA LEU A 141 -17.29 -16.03 59.66
C LEU A 141 -16.49 -15.69 60.92
N GLN A 142 -15.71 -14.61 60.92
CA GLN A 142 -14.98 -14.16 62.11
C GLN A 142 -15.92 -13.69 63.22
N VAL A 143 -16.99 -12.97 62.89
CA VAL A 143 -18.03 -12.58 63.85
C VAL A 143 -18.70 -13.82 64.45
N GLN A 144 -19.11 -14.76 63.60
CA GLN A 144 -19.73 -16.01 64.06
C GLN A 144 -18.77 -16.84 64.93
N ASN A 145 -17.50 -16.94 64.56
CA ASN A 145 -16.51 -17.70 65.32
C ASN A 145 -16.30 -17.10 66.71
N ARG A 146 -16.21 -15.77 66.82
CA ARG A 146 -16.15 -15.07 68.12
C ARG A 146 -17.39 -15.34 68.97
N GLN A 147 -18.59 -15.25 68.39
CA GLN A 147 -19.83 -15.54 69.11
C GLN A 147 -19.90 -16.99 69.62
N LEU A 148 -19.47 -17.95 68.81
CA LEU A 148 -19.43 -19.37 69.19
C LEU A 148 -18.39 -19.64 70.27
N ARG A 149 -17.22 -19.01 70.19
CA ARG A 149 -16.17 -19.12 71.23
C ARG A 149 -16.65 -18.57 72.57
N ALA A 150 -17.32 -17.42 72.57
CA ALA A 150 -17.94 -16.84 73.77
C ALA A 150 -18.99 -17.78 74.39
N GLN A 151 -19.84 -18.40 73.57
CA GLN A 151 -20.87 -19.35 74.03
C GLN A 151 -20.26 -20.63 74.64
N LEU A 152 -19.12 -21.06 74.12
CA LEU A 152 -18.41 -22.25 74.59
C LEU A 152 -17.47 -21.96 75.78
N GLY A 153 -17.36 -20.70 76.23
CA GLY A 153 -16.43 -20.29 77.29
C GLY A 153 -14.96 -20.49 76.92
N LEU A 154 -14.64 -20.40 75.62
CA LEU A 154 -13.30 -20.56 75.06
C LEU A 154 -12.58 -19.23 74.80
N ASP A 155 -13.20 -18.11 75.21
CA ASP A 155 -12.64 -16.75 75.18
C ASP A 155 -11.92 -16.39 76.49
#